data_AF-A0A497AY14-F1
#
_entry.id   AF-A0A497AY14-F1
#
_cell.length_a   1.000
_cell.length_b   1.000
_cell.length_c   1.000
_cell.angle_alpha   90.00
_cell.angle_beta   90.00
_cell.angle_gamma   90.00
#
_symmetry.space_group_name_H-M   'P 1'
#
loop_
_entity.id
_entity.type
_entity.pdbx_description
1 polymer ?
#
loop_
_entity_poly.entity_id
_entity_poly.type
_entity_poly.pdbx_seq_one_letter_code
_entity_poly.pdbx_strand_id
1 'polypeptide(L)' 'MAVDTRIRLKELASKPERFVSGHRLCAGCAEGIIVRQVLNAIEEPVVVAVATGCLEVASSMFPTT' A
#
# COMPACT_ATOMS: atom_id res chain seq x y z
N MET A 1 -10.42 6.22 17.86
CA MET A 1 -9.91 5.09 17.04
C MET A 1 -9.53 3.97 17.98
N ALA A 2 -10.38 2.96 18.14
CA ALA A 2 -9.98 1.73 18.81
C ALA A 2 -9.41 0.82 17.73
N VAL A 3 -8.07 0.75 17.62
CA VAL A 3 -7.43 -0.25 16.76
C VAL A 3 -7.27 -1.49 17.62
N ASP A 4 -8.09 -2.51 17.39
CA ASP A 4 -7.88 -3.83 17.98
C ASP A 4 -6.46 -4.31 17.65
N THR A 5 -5.61 -4.44 18.67
CA THR A 5 -4.19 -4.77 18.50
C THR A 5 -4.00 -6.26 18.15
N ARG A 6 -5.07 -7.06 18.21
CA ARG A 6 -5.03 -8.49 17.87
C ARG A 6 -5.10 -8.71 16.35
N ILE A 7 -3.94 -8.70 15.72
CA ILE A 7 -3.83 -8.87 14.27
C ILE A 7 -3.96 -10.37 13.88
N ARG A 8 -4.96 -10.70 13.04
CA ARG A 8 -5.07 -12.01 12.38
C ARG A 8 -4.59 -11.92 10.93
N LEU A 9 -3.37 -12.39 10.69
CA LEU A 9 -2.70 -12.29 9.38
C LEU A 9 -3.48 -12.93 8.23
N LYS A 10 -4.15 -14.07 8.46
CA LYS A 10 -4.93 -14.75 7.41
C LYS A 10 -6.10 -13.89 6.91
N GLU A 11 -6.72 -13.13 7.79
CA GLU A 11 -7.85 -12.27 7.45
C GLU A 11 -7.37 -11.03 6.70
N LEU A 12 -6.28 -10.41 7.17
CA LEU A 12 -5.66 -9.28 6.46
C LEU A 12 -5.18 -9.67 5.06
N ALA A 13 -4.57 -10.84 4.89
CA ALA A 13 -4.10 -11.32 3.60
C ALA A 13 -5.24 -11.67 2.62
N SER A 14 -6.47 -11.83 3.13
CA SER A 14 -7.66 -12.09 2.33
C SER A 14 -8.42 -10.82 1.95
N LYS A 15 -8.04 -9.65 2.49
CA LYS A 15 -8.65 -8.37 2.13
C LYS A 15 -8.26 -7.99 0.68
N PRO A 16 -9.15 -7.30 -0.05
CA PRO A 16 -8.81 -6.78 -1.37
C PRO A 16 -7.69 -5.74 -1.24
N GLU A 17 -6.65 -5.90 -2.05
CA GLU A 17 -5.48 -5.04 -2.05
C GLU A 17 -5.82 -3.66 -2.62
N ARG A 18 -5.55 -2.61 -1.83
CA ARG A 18 -5.72 -1.21 -2.27
C ARG A 18 -4.48 -0.67 -3.00
N PHE A 19 -3.33 -1.30 -2.80
CA PHE A 19 -2.09 -1.05 -3.56
C PHE A 19 -1.78 -2.28 -4.41
N VAL A 20 -2.12 -2.21 -5.69
CA VAL A 20 -2.07 -3.34 -6.62
C VAL A 20 -0.71 -3.47 -7.32
N SER A 21 -0.48 -4.60 -7.98
CA SER A 21 0.68 -4.79 -8.87
C SER A 21 0.59 -3.88 -10.10
N GLY A 22 1.74 -3.41 -10.59
CA GLY A 22 1.83 -2.51 -11.76
C GLY A 22 2.98 -1.51 -11.62
N HIS A 23 3.35 -1.21 -10.37
CA HIS A 23 4.39 -0.25 -10.03
C HIS A 23 5.81 -0.71 -10.42
N ARG A 24 6.72 0.25 -10.55
CA ARG A 24 8.15 0.06 -10.90
C ARG A 24 9.11 0.07 -9.70
N LEU A 25 8.63 -0.33 -8.53
CA LEU A 25 9.49 -0.49 -7.35
C LEU A 25 10.44 -1.69 -7.51
N CYS A 26 11.64 -1.59 -6.92
CA CYS A 26 12.64 -2.67 -6.94
C CYS A 26 12.08 -3.97 -6.34
N ALA A 27 12.66 -5.12 -6.74
CA ALA A 27 12.34 -6.41 -6.13
C ALA A 27 12.61 -6.36 -4.61
N GLY A 28 11.57 -6.57 -3.81
CA GLY A 28 11.67 -6.48 -2.35
C GLY A 28 11.74 -5.06 -1.79
N CYS A 29 11.37 -4.04 -2.56
CA CYS A 29 11.34 -2.66 -2.07
C CYS A 29 10.41 -2.50 -0.84
N ALA A 30 10.94 -1.90 0.23
CA ALA A 30 10.21 -1.71 1.47
C ALA A 30 9.04 -0.72 1.33
N GLU A 31 9.15 0.30 0.48
CA GLU A 31 8.10 1.32 0.31
C GLU A 31 6.77 0.69 -0.12
N GLY A 32 6.80 -0.18 -1.14
CA GLY A 32 5.61 -0.87 -1.62
C GLY A 32 5.02 -1.82 -0.58
N ILE A 33 5.87 -2.53 0.16
CA ILE A 33 5.43 -3.43 1.25
C ILE A 33 4.73 -2.62 2.33
N ILE A 34 5.34 -1.53 2.80
CA ILE A 34 4.79 -0.69 3.88
C ILE A 34 3.46 -0.07 3.44
N VAL A 35 3.40 0.54 2.25
CA VAL A 35 2.18 1.20 1.74
C VAL A 35 1.05 0.18 1.61
N ARG A 36 1.33 -1.01 1.09
CA ARG A 36 0.35 -2.10 1.00
C ARG A 36 -0.21 -2.47 2.38
N GLN A 37 0.65 -2.66 3.38
CA GLN A 37 0.20 -3.03 4.73
C GLN A 37 -0.59 -1.89 5.40
N VAL A 38 -0.14 -0.64 5.26
CA VAL A 38 -0.83 0.53 5.79
C VAL A 38 -2.23 0.64 5.19
N LEU A 39 -2.36 0.53 3.86
CA LEU A 39 -3.67 0.64 3.21
C LEU A 39 -4.60 -0.54 3.53
N ASN A 40 -4.08 -1.74 3.77
CA ASN A 40 -4.89 -2.90 4.18
C ASN A 40 -5.35 -2.84 5.64
N ALA A 41 -4.61 -2.12 6.49
CA ALA A 41 -4.99 -1.92 7.89
C ALA A 41 -6.15 -0.92 8.05
N ILE A 42 -6.38 -0.08 7.04
CA ILE A 42 -7.33 1.03 7.07
C ILE A 42 -8.64 0.59 6.39
N GLU A 43 -9.78 0.72 7.08
CA GLU A 43 -11.07 0.15 6.61
C GLU A 43 -11.96 1.18 5.92
N GLU A 44 -11.90 2.43 6.35
CA GLU A 44 -12.58 3.58 5.78
C GLU A 44 -11.96 4.04 4.45
N PRO A 45 -12.62 4.96 3.72
CA PRO A 45 -12.06 5.57 2.52
C PRO A 45 -10.79 6.39 2.81
N VAL A 46 -9.73 6.16 2.04
CA VAL A 46 -8.41 6.77 2.25
C VAL A 46 -8.08 7.74 1.13
N VAL A 47 -7.52 8.90 1.50
CA VAL A 47 -6.84 9.80 0.57
C VAL A 47 -5.34 9.69 0.80
N VAL A 48 -4.58 9.43 -0.27
CA VAL A 48 -3.11 9.33 -0.22
C VAL A 48 -2.50 10.60 -0.78
N ALA A 49 -1.68 11.28 0.02
CA ALA A 49 -0.80 12.34 -0.43
C ALA A 49 0.64 11.83 -0.37
N VAL A 50 1.38 11.94 -1.47
CA VAL A 50 2.75 11.46 -1.61
C VAL A 50 3.65 12.61 -2.04
N ALA A 51 4.74 12.82 -1.29
CA ALA A 51 5.76 13.78 -1.69
C ALA A 51 6.62 13.20 -2.83
N THR A 52 7.22 14.08 -3.64
CA THR A 52 8.09 13.65 -4.74
C THR A 52 9.21 12.74 -4.23
N GLY A 53 9.34 11.55 -4.84
CA GLY A 53 10.25 10.51 -4.37
C GLY A 53 9.99 9.16 -5.02
N CYS A 54 10.71 8.13 -4.57
CA CYS A 54 10.67 6.78 -5.15
C CYS A 54 9.24 6.22 -5.25
N LEU A 55 8.46 6.31 -4.18
CA LEU A 55 7.08 5.83 -4.18
C LEU A 55 6.20 6.54 -5.21
N GLU A 56 6.31 7.87 -5.33
CA GLU A 56 5.59 8.65 -6.35
C GLU A 56 6.04 8.22 -7.75
N VAL A 57 7.32 8.39 -8.10
CA VAL A 57 7.79 8.14 -9.47
C VAL A 57 7.63 6.69 -9.91
N ALA A 58 7.65 5.72 -8.98
CA ALA A 58 7.49 4.31 -9.30
C ALA A 58 6.04 3.86 -9.38
N SER A 59 5.08 4.55 -8.75
CA SER A 59 3.65 4.17 -8.75
C SER A 59 2.77 5.02 -9.68
N SER A 60 3.24 6.19 -10.10
CA SER A 60 2.50 7.09 -10.99
C SER A 60 3.27 7.49 -12.26
N MET A 61 4.18 6.62 -12.72
CA MET A 61 4.97 6.89 -13.93
C MET A 61 4.10 6.85 -15.20
N PHE A 62 4.26 7.80 -16.12
CA PHE A 62 3.70 7.64 -17.47
C PHE A 62 4.61 6.74 -18.33
N PRO A 63 4.09 5.84 -19.21
CA PRO A 63 2.70 5.62 -19.58
C PRO A 63 2.00 4.50 -18.80
N THR A 64 2.64 3.94 -17.77
CA THR A 64 2.20 2.73 -17.06
C THR A 64 2.23 2.94 -15.56
N THR A 65 1.13 2.58 -14.89
CA THR A 65 1.04 2.53 -13.42
C THR A 65 1.04 1.10 -12.91
#